data_AF-A0A1B8A8C9-F1
#
_entry.id   AF-A0A1B8A8C9-F1
#
_cell.length_a   1.000
_cell.length_b   1.000
_cell.length_c   1.000
_cell.angle_alpha   90.00
_cell.angle_beta   90.00
_cell.angle_gamma   90.00
#
_symmetry.space_group_name_H-M   'P 1'
#
loop_
_entity.id
_entity.type
_entity.pdbx_description
1 polymer ?
#
loop_
_entity_poly.entity_id
_entity_poly.type
_entity_poly.pdbx_seq_one_letter_code
_entity_poly.pdbx_strand_id
1 'polypeptide(L)'
;MQEHYRKEHGWSNPRGRGGSQQTRRIQAQLVPWRTGVQSQRFFSNGPASSWFEVGFGAPATQTADEAAMMERTVRAMEQKQEQFEREDRECIKAADAKTDANAWLERVGWADHLQGLDPEAMRQLTDPVGEEEHVLQLIQDSIMRVMLQARITATPSTVGSQALFEVQRKEVDKKPRRPFDNRVEEDTWARYTAVWVKLICYVYRAETMEDNERPGFRLTKRQGDTMDELTELIEEYVEDPEANPLDEERVDELTLQVVMALLDHRLTAGEYRSGIISGLAVLGIRKDGGWMDVMDYTPMYSAVIKVARAMVVYQSYRERKEEVARLQQEKGLGEEEAEEEATSMFRIVREKVQRFMTVTSKETYAEPTPMDWIYEARTYGMYIRFNTPAGGTVDWDGDHITYRKTRFRMAALTEMLHALTREAREHLATLTMVEDVDQLPRIPWKEVEDDHSEDRMGYSFLTDERNREWVKRGKNWVMNQITDTQPDGQGQARRKVWIDNGRRDGKPFQARAVQSYGQTFNGFMERMFMLMYMMSQPARIPEMSGIRHQNTWSLVRVLFWLNKHLGLARLYGGCGSCTGHSLRTTFPQDNNGDWVENRRTPTPS
;
A
#
# COMPACT_ATOMS: atom_id res chain seq x y z
N MET A 1 -10.88 68.30 -27.76
CA MET A 1 -12.17 68.55 -28.46
C MET A 1 -12.37 70.02 -28.85
N GLN A 2 -12.36 70.99 -27.91
CA GLN A 2 -12.49 72.43 -28.23
C GLN A 2 -11.41 72.94 -29.21
N GLU A 3 -10.18 72.47 -29.04
CA GLU A 3 -9.06 72.85 -29.91
C GLU A 3 -9.20 72.28 -31.33
N HIS A 4 -9.66 71.04 -31.47
CA HIS A 4 -9.94 70.40 -32.75
C HIS A 4 -11.05 71.13 -33.52
N TYR A 5 -12.17 71.45 -32.85
CA TYR A 5 -13.26 72.21 -33.48
C TYR A 5 -12.86 73.64 -33.85
N ARG A 6 -11.93 74.25 -33.10
CA ARG A 6 -11.37 75.57 -33.45
C ARG A 6 -10.48 75.50 -34.71
N LYS A 7 -9.70 74.43 -34.87
CA LYS A 7 -8.75 74.25 -35.98
C LYS A 7 -9.40 73.74 -37.27
N GLU A 8 -10.28 72.73 -37.17
CA GLU A 8 -10.84 72.02 -38.34
C GLU A 8 -12.22 72.53 -38.77
N HIS A 9 -12.98 73.14 -37.84
CA HIS A 9 -14.37 73.52 -38.07
C HIS A 9 -14.66 75.01 -37.81
N GLY A 10 -13.62 75.83 -37.65
CA GLY A 10 -13.73 77.28 -37.49
C GLY A 10 -14.52 77.74 -36.25
N TRP A 11 -14.70 76.86 -35.26
CA TRP A 11 -15.55 77.15 -34.12
C TRP A 11 -14.91 78.17 -33.15
N SER A 12 -15.59 79.29 -32.92
CA SER A 12 -15.23 80.31 -31.93
C SER A 12 -16.07 80.16 -30.66
N ASN A 13 -15.43 80.19 -29.49
CA ASN A 13 -16.13 80.06 -28.21
C ASN A 13 -17.06 81.27 -27.96
N PRO A 14 -18.38 81.08 -27.82
CA PRO A 14 -19.33 82.19 -27.62
C PRO A 14 -19.25 82.84 -26.23
N ARG A 15 -18.39 82.36 -25.32
CA ARG A 15 -18.20 82.92 -23.97
C ARG A 15 -17.28 84.15 -23.97
N GLY A 16 -17.84 85.34 -24.18
CA GLY A 16 -17.18 86.61 -23.87
C GLY A 16 -17.14 86.90 -22.35
N ARG A 17 -16.12 87.62 -21.87
CA ARG A 17 -16.01 88.05 -20.45
C ARG A 17 -17.17 89.00 -20.10
N GLY A 18 -18.18 88.52 -19.37
CA GLY A 18 -19.18 89.39 -18.71
C GLY A 18 -20.66 89.01 -18.77
N GLY A 19 -21.06 87.79 -19.18
CA GLY A 19 -22.49 87.39 -19.22
C GLY A 19 -23.05 86.82 -17.91
N SER A 20 -24.32 87.13 -17.61
CA SER A 20 -25.07 86.67 -16.41
C SER A 20 -25.26 85.14 -16.37
N GLN A 21 -25.54 84.58 -15.18
CA GLN A 21 -25.69 83.12 -15.01
C GLN A 21 -26.79 82.49 -15.89
N GLN A 22 -27.84 83.25 -16.24
CA GLN A 22 -28.91 82.79 -17.13
C GLN A 22 -28.40 82.61 -18.57
N THR A 23 -27.57 83.54 -19.06
CA THR A 23 -26.93 83.45 -20.38
C THR A 23 -25.93 82.27 -20.44
N ARG A 24 -25.26 81.94 -19.32
CA ARG A 24 -24.32 80.80 -19.24
C ARG A 24 -24.99 79.44 -19.38
N ARG A 25 -26.24 79.27 -18.94
CA ARG A 25 -27.00 78.01 -19.11
C ARG A 25 -27.45 77.80 -20.56
N ILE A 26 -27.94 78.86 -21.21
CA ILE A 26 -28.36 78.80 -22.62
C ILE A 26 -27.14 78.55 -23.54
N GLN A 27 -25.99 79.18 -23.25
CA GLN A 27 -24.76 78.97 -24.03
C GLN A 27 -24.10 77.60 -23.82
N ALA A 28 -24.42 76.86 -22.75
CA ALA A 28 -23.94 75.48 -22.57
C ALA A 28 -24.61 74.49 -23.55
N GLN A 29 -25.77 74.84 -24.11
CA GLN A 29 -26.49 74.04 -25.13
C GLN A 29 -26.03 74.34 -26.57
N LEU A 30 -25.17 75.34 -26.79
CA LEU A 30 -24.69 75.80 -28.11
C LEU A 30 -23.26 75.35 -28.43
N VAL A 31 -22.80 74.26 -27.83
CA VAL A 31 -21.55 73.61 -28.25
C VAL A 31 -21.86 72.54 -29.30
N PRO A 32 -21.12 72.46 -30.42
CA PRO A 32 -21.41 71.53 -31.51
C PRO A 32 -21.08 70.07 -31.20
N TRP A 33 -20.71 69.75 -29.96
CA TRP A 33 -20.37 68.40 -29.50
C TRP A 33 -21.27 67.94 -28.37
N ARG A 34 -21.52 66.63 -28.31
CA ARG A 34 -22.29 65.98 -27.25
C ARG A 34 -21.43 65.83 -26.00
N THR A 35 -21.94 66.26 -24.85
CA THR A 35 -21.33 66.01 -23.53
C THR A 35 -22.00 64.79 -22.88
N GLY A 36 -21.24 63.93 -22.19
CA GLY A 36 -21.77 62.73 -21.52
C GLY A 36 -21.68 61.43 -22.33
N VAL A 37 -20.86 61.41 -23.39
CA VAL A 37 -20.59 60.21 -24.21
C VAL A 37 -19.57 59.32 -23.49
N GLN A 38 -19.88 58.04 -23.30
CA GLN A 38 -18.92 57.04 -22.83
C GLN A 38 -18.09 56.54 -24.02
N SER A 39 -16.77 56.55 -23.89
CA SER A 39 -15.85 56.23 -24.98
C SER A 39 -14.88 55.12 -24.55
N GLN A 40 -14.57 54.19 -25.45
CA GLN A 40 -13.55 53.16 -25.25
C GLN A 40 -12.53 53.22 -26.39
N ARG A 41 -11.31 52.73 -26.11
CA ARG A 41 -10.27 52.49 -27.12
C ARG A 41 -9.71 51.09 -26.94
N PHE A 42 -9.33 50.44 -28.03
CA PHE A 42 -8.73 49.11 -27.96
C PHE A 42 -7.27 49.15 -27.50
N PHE A 43 -6.49 50.13 -27.97
CA PHE A 43 -5.06 50.22 -27.66
C PHE A 43 -4.67 51.63 -27.23
N SER A 44 -3.70 51.73 -26.31
CA SER A 44 -3.27 53.02 -25.78
C SER A 44 -2.38 53.80 -26.74
N ASN A 45 -1.62 53.12 -27.60
CA ASN A 45 -0.76 53.66 -28.66
C ASN A 45 -0.76 52.71 -29.88
N GLY A 46 -0.52 53.26 -31.08
CA GLY A 46 -0.43 52.50 -32.34
C GLY A 46 -1.69 52.56 -33.23
N PRO A 47 -1.72 51.84 -34.37
CA PRO A 47 -2.91 51.72 -35.22
C PRO A 47 -4.11 51.18 -34.42
N ALA A 48 -5.31 51.69 -34.68
CA ALA A 48 -6.56 51.39 -33.94
C ALA A 48 -6.63 51.89 -32.47
N SER A 49 -5.86 52.93 -32.13
CA SER A 49 -5.96 53.66 -30.85
C SER A 49 -7.08 54.73 -30.82
N SER A 50 -7.90 54.81 -31.86
CA SER A 50 -9.01 55.75 -31.95
C SER A 50 -10.11 55.42 -30.92
N TRP A 51 -10.58 56.45 -30.22
CA TRP A 51 -11.74 56.34 -29.35
C TRP A 51 -13.02 56.18 -30.17
N PHE A 52 -13.88 55.25 -29.78
CA PHE A 52 -15.21 55.09 -30.34
C PHE A 52 -16.28 55.11 -29.24
N GLU A 53 -17.48 55.51 -29.61
CA GLU A 53 -18.62 55.65 -28.71
C GLU A 53 -19.17 54.27 -28.32
N VAL A 54 -19.30 54.02 -27.02
CA VAL A 54 -19.86 52.78 -26.46
C VAL A 54 -21.19 53.01 -25.73
N GLY A 55 -21.58 54.26 -25.52
CA GLY A 55 -22.89 54.59 -24.95
C GLY A 55 -23.12 56.08 -24.72
N PHE A 56 -24.39 56.47 -24.62
CA PHE A 56 -24.83 57.84 -24.37
C PHE A 56 -25.99 57.86 -23.37
N GLY A 57 -25.85 58.65 -22.29
CA GLY A 57 -26.97 59.00 -21.41
C GLY A 57 -27.35 58.04 -20.28
N ALA A 58 -26.64 56.93 -20.05
CA ALA A 58 -26.88 56.07 -18.89
C ALA A 58 -25.72 56.19 -17.86
N PRO A 59 -26.00 56.46 -16.57
CA PRO A 59 -25.05 56.09 -15.52
C PRO A 59 -24.87 54.56 -15.55
N ALA A 60 -23.64 54.08 -15.33
CA ALA A 60 -23.39 52.67 -15.08
C ALA A 60 -24.05 52.30 -13.74
N THR A 61 -25.34 52.02 -13.77
CA THR A 61 -26.11 51.46 -12.67
C THR A 61 -26.82 50.27 -13.25
N GLN A 62 -26.36 49.07 -12.89
CA GLN A 62 -27.14 47.84 -13.00
C GLN A 62 -28.53 48.16 -12.47
N THR A 63 -29.56 48.02 -13.30
CA THR A 63 -30.92 48.26 -12.84
C THR A 63 -31.28 47.20 -11.79
N ALA A 64 -32.08 47.57 -10.78
CA ALA A 64 -32.49 46.62 -9.74
C ALA A 64 -33.16 45.35 -10.33
N ASP A 65 -33.81 45.50 -11.49
CA ASP A 65 -34.43 44.39 -12.23
C ASP A 65 -33.41 43.46 -12.89
N GLU A 66 -32.30 43.97 -13.46
CA GLU A 66 -31.23 43.14 -14.02
C GLU A 66 -30.42 42.42 -12.94
N ALA A 67 -30.16 43.07 -11.81
CA ALA A 67 -29.51 42.43 -10.66
C ALA A 67 -30.39 41.31 -10.07
N ALA A 68 -31.70 41.56 -9.95
CA ALA A 68 -32.67 40.56 -9.49
C ALA A 68 -32.83 39.41 -10.50
N MET A 69 -32.73 39.67 -11.80
CA MET A 69 -32.74 38.63 -12.83
C MET A 69 -31.47 37.79 -12.77
N MET A 70 -30.29 38.41 -12.63
CA MET A 70 -29.02 37.69 -12.47
C MET A 70 -29.03 36.84 -11.19
N GLU A 71 -29.52 37.35 -10.07
CA GLU A 71 -29.64 36.60 -8.82
C GLU A 71 -30.58 35.40 -8.95
N ARG A 72 -31.73 35.54 -9.62
CA ARG A 72 -32.62 34.41 -9.93
C ARG A 72 -31.95 33.38 -10.84
N THR A 73 -31.15 33.84 -11.79
CA THR A 73 -30.43 32.96 -12.73
C THR A 73 -29.32 32.20 -12.02
N VAL A 74 -28.55 32.87 -11.15
CA VAL A 74 -27.54 32.25 -10.28
C VAL A 74 -28.18 31.23 -9.36
N ARG A 75 -29.28 31.57 -8.66
CA ARG A 75 -30.00 30.61 -7.81
C ARG A 75 -30.56 29.42 -8.59
N ALA A 76 -31.06 29.64 -9.81
CA ALA A 76 -31.53 28.54 -10.66
C ALA A 76 -30.38 27.66 -11.17
N MET A 77 -29.21 28.25 -11.43
CA MET A 77 -27.98 27.51 -11.76
C MET A 77 -27.45 26.74 -10.54
N GLU A 78 -27.45 27.34 -9.35
CA GLU A 78 -27.10 26.69 -8.08
C GLU A 78 -28.05 25.54 -7.79
N GLN A 79 -29.37 25.72 -7.92
CA GLN A 79 -30.36 24.65 -7.75
C GLN A 79 -30.16 23.52 -8.76
N LYS A 80 -29.89 23.85 -10.03
CA LYS A 80 -29.57 22.84 -11.06
C LYS A 80 -28.25 22.13 -10.79
N GLN A 81 -27.24 22.84 -10.30
CA GLN A 81 -25.96 22.27 -9.92
C GLN A 81 -26.11 21.38 -8.70
N GLU A 82 -26.83 21.81 -7.66
CA GLU A 82 -27.16 21.00 -6.49
C GLU A 82 -28.00 19.78 -6.84
N GLN A 83 -28.92 19.89 -7.80
CA GLN A 83 -29.69 18.77 -8.31
C GLN A 83 -28.79 17.81 -9.09
N PHE A 84 -27.96 18.31 -9.99
CA PHE A 84 -27.01 17.51 -10.75
C PHE A 84 -25.99 16.81 -9.84
N GLU A 85 -25.46 17.50 -8.83
CA GLU A 85 -24.56 16.95 -7.81
C GLU A 85 -25.27 15.96 -6.87
N ARG A 86 -26.61 16.03 -6.76
CA ARG A 86 -27.43 15.02 -6.06
C ARG A 86 -27.58 13.79 -6.91
N GLU A 87 -28.05 13.96 -8.15
CA GLU A 87 -28.22 12.88 -9.13
C GLU A 87 -26.89 12.16 -9.43
N ASP A 88 -25.77 12.88 -9.41
CA ASP A 88 -24.41 12.33 -9.54
C ASP A 88 -23.94 11.56 -8.30
N ARG A 89 -24.50 11.83 -7.13
CA ARG A 89 -24.23 11.11 -5.88
C ARG A 89 -25.18 9.95 -5.62
N GLU A 90 -26.41 10.01 -6.14
CA GLU A 90 -27.49 9.07 -5.84
C GLU A 90 -27.37 7.74 -6.62
N CYS A 91 -26.71 7.72 -7.78
CA CYS A 91 -26.58 6.50 -8.58
C CYS A 91 -25.19 6.36 -9.20
N ILE A 92 -24.69 5.13 -9.23
CA ILE A 92 -23.48 4.77 -9.98
C ILE A 92 -23.75 4.93 -11.47
N LYS A 93 -22.90 5.71 -12.15
CA LYS A 93 -22.96 5.91 -13.60
C LYS A 93 -22.10 4.88 -14.33
N ALA A 94 -22.53 4.49 -15.52
CA ALA A 94 -21.70 3.71 -16.44
C ALA A 94 -20.43 4.49 -16.78
N ALA A 95 -19.37 3.77 -17.13
CA ALA A 95 -18.12 4.41 -17.55
C ALA A 95 -18.32 5.15 -18.88
N ASP A 96 -18.01 6.45 -18.94
CA ASP A 96 -17.91 7.18 -20.20
C ASP A 96 -16.46 7.19 -20.68
N ALA A 97 -16.13 6.32 -21.63
CA ALA A 97 -14.79 6.18 -22.21
C ALA A 97 -14.24 7.49 -22.83
N LYS A 98 -15.06 8.53 -23.07
CA LYS A 98 -14.62 9.83 -23.57
C LYS A 98 -14.17 10.79 -22.48
N THR A 99 -14.69 10.65 -21.25
CA THR A 99 -14.38 11.55 -20.12
C THR A 99 -13.59 10.85 -19.02
N ASP A 100 -13.79 9.55 -18.85
CA ASP A 100 -13.23 8.73 -17.77
C ASP A 100 -12.16 7.77 -18.33
N ALA A 101 -11.00 8.31 -18.71
CA ALA A 101 -9.87 7.52 -19.22
C ALA A 101 -9.16 6.71 -18.10
N ASN A 102 -9.90 5.86 -17.39
CA ASN A 102 -9.36 4.96 -16.38
C ASN A 102 -9.32 3.52 -16.91
N ALA A 103 -8.18 3.16 -17.50
CA ALA A 103 -7.93 1.83 -18.06
C ALA A 103 -8.18 0.68 -17.07
N TRP A 104 -8.07 0.93 -15.76
CA TRP A 104 -8.45 -0.05 -14.75
C TRP A 104 -9.95 -0.31 -14.73
N LEU A 105 -10.75 0.75 -14.61
CA LEU A 105 -12.21 0.65 -14.54
C LEU A 105 -12.81 0.12 -15.83
N GLU A 106 -12.23 0.45 -16.99
CA GLU A 106 -12.58 -0.16 -18.27
C GLU A 106 -12.29 -1.67 -18.30
N ARG A 107 -11.16 -2.11 -17.72
CA ARG A 107 -10.80 -3.54 -17.71
C ARG A 107 -11.69 -4.35 -16.76
N VAL A 108 -12.01 -3.80 -15.59
CA VAL A 108 -12.79 -4.52 -14.59
C VAL A 108 -14.29 -4.36 -14.83
N GLY A 109 -14.78 -3.24 -15.35
CA GLY A 109 -16.21 -3.04 -15.65
C GLY A 109 -17.10 -2.83 -14.42
N TRP A 110 -16.54 -2.37 -13.29
CA TRP A 110 -17.32 -2.18 -12.05
C TRP A 110 -18.46 -1.16 -12.21
N ALA A 111 -18.19 -0.08 -12.94
CA ALA A 111 -19.17 0.97 -13.19
C ALA A 111 -20.38 0.48 -14.00
N ASP A 112 -20.14 -0.40 -14.98
CA ASP A 112 -21.20 -0.98 -15.81
C ASP A 112 -21.99 -2.03 -15.03
N HIS A 113 -21.31 -2.83 -14.20
CA HIS A 113 -21.97 -3.86 -13.38
C HIS A 113 -22.90 -3.27 -12.31
N LEU A 114 -22.48 -2.18 -11.66
CA LEU A 114 -23.25 -1.55 -10.58
C LEU A 114 -24.09 -0.35 -11.07
N GLN A 115 -24.22 -0.17 -12.38
CA GLN A 115 -24.90 0.97 -12.96
C GLN A 115 -26.34 1.10 -12.43
N GLY A 116 -26.71 2.31 -12.01
CA GLY A 116 -28.05 2.64 -11.53
C GLY A 116 -28.32 2.29 -10.07
N LEU A 117 -27.37 1.66 -9.38
CA LEU A 117 -27.46 1.37 -7.95
C LEU A 117 -26.91 2.53 -7.12
N ASP A 118 -27.42 2.71 -5.90
CA ASP A 118 -26.91 3.71 -4.95
C ASP A 118 -25.53 3.29 -4.41
N PRO A 119 -24.48 4.10 -4.62
CA PRO A 119 -23.15 3.81 -4.08
C PRO A 119 -23.14 3.59 -2.55
N GLU A 120 -23.96 4.32 -1.80
CA GLU A 120 -24.01 4.20 -0.33
C GLU A 120 -24.65 2.87 0.09
N ALA A 121 -25.83 2.56 -0.44
CA ALA A 121 -26.48 1.25 -0.21
C ALA A 121 -25.56 0.08 -0.56
N MET A 122 -24.83 0.17 -1.68
CA MET A 122 -23.87 -0.88 -2.06
C MET A 122 -22.75 -1.04 -1.03
N ARG A 123 -22.19 0.06 -0.52
CA ARG A 123 -21.15 -0.01 0.52
C ARG A 123 -21.66 -0.66 1.80
N GLN A 124 -22.89 -0.34 2.21
CA GLN A 124 -23.51 -0.87 3.44
C GLN A 124 -23.61 -2.41 3.42
N LEU A 125 -23.69 -3.04 2.25
CA LEU A 125 -23.64 -4.50 2.13
C LEU A 125 -22.33 -5.10 2.66
N THR A 126 -21.24 -4.32 2.71
CA THR A 126 -19.92 -4.74 3.19
C THR A 126 -19.53 -4.13 4.54
N ASP A 127 -20.45 -3.43 5.20
CA ASP A 127 -20.23 -2.86 6.52
C ASP A 127 -20.03 -3.96 7.58
N PRO A 128 -19.37 -3.65 8.71
CA PRO A 128 -19.27 -4.58 9.82
C PRO A 128 -20.64 -5.14 10.22
N VAL A 129 -20.66 -6.38 10.70
CA VAL A 129 -21.89 -7.02 11.18
C VAL A 129 -22.42 -6.26 12.39
N GLY A 130 -23.70 -5.88 12.34
CA GLY A 130 -24.40 -5.15 13.39
C GLY A 130 -24.81 -6.05 14.57
N GLU A 131 -25.22 -5.43 15.68
CA GLU A 131 -25.61 -6.14 16.91
C GLU A 131 -26.88 -6.99 16.75
N GLU A 132 -27.79 -6.57 15.85
CA GLU A 132 -29.07 -7.24 15.57
C GLU A 132 -28.96 -8.34 14.50
N GLU A 133 -27.82 -8.44 13.80
CA GLU A 133 -27.62 -9.42 12.72
C GLU A 133 -27.13 -10.78 13.27
N HIS A 134 -27.90 -11.40 14.17
CA HIS A 134 -27.49 -12.61 14.91
C HIS A 134 -27.06 -13.78 14.01
N VAL A 135 -27.80 -14.04 12.92
CA VAL A 135 -27.44 -15.07 11.93
C VAL A 135 -26.08 -14.75 11.30
N LEU A 136 -25.88 -13.51 10.88
CA LEU A 136 -24.64 -13.08 10.24
C LEU A 136 -23.46 -13.05 11.21
N GLN A 137 -23.68 -12.80 12.50
CA GLN A 137 -22.65 -12.92 13.55
C GLN A 137 -22.14 -14.36 13.64
N LEU A 138 -23.05 -15.34 13.65
CA LEU A 138 -22.68 -16.76 13.70
C LEU A 138 -21.97 -17.22 12.42
N ILE A 139 -22.40 -16.74 11.25
CA ILE A 139 -21.69 -16.96 9.98
C ILE A 139 -20.29 -16.32 10.03
N GLN A 140 -20.17 -15.09 10.56
CA GLN A 140 -18.88 -14.40 10.70
C GLN A 140 -17.93 -15.16 11.62
N ASP A 141 -18.41 -15.66 12.74
CA ASP A 141 -17.61 -16.43 13.69
C ASP A 141 -17.15 -17.75 13.07
N SER A 142 -18.06 -18.43 12.36
CA SER A 142 -17.73 -19.66 11.63
C SER A 142 -16.69 -19.44 10.54
N ILE A 143 -16.85 -18.43 9.67
CA ILE A 143 -15.86 -18.19 8.61
C ILE A 143 -14.48 -17.84 9.19
N MET A 144 -14.43 -17.14 10.34
CA MET A 144 -13.18 -16.84 11.04
C MET A 144 -12.52 -18.10 11.59
N ARG A 145 -13.28 -19.02 12.21
CA ARG A 145 -12.77 -20.33 12.67
C ARG A 145 -12.27 -21.18 11.50
N VAL A 146 -13.06 -21.30 10.43
CA VAL A 146 -12.71 -22.05 9.21
C VAL A 146 -11.42 -21.51 8.58
N MET A 147 -11.29 -20.20 8.43
CA MET A 147 -10.07 -19.59 7.89
C MET A 147 -8.86 -19.84 8.80
N LEU A 148 -9.02 -19.76 10.11
CA LEU A 148 -7.95 -20.07 11.06
C LEU A 148 -7.51 -21.53 10.94
N GLN A 149 -8.44 -22.48 10.91
CA GLN A 149 -8.13 -23.89 10.70
C GLN A 149 -7.43 -24.10 9.35
N ALA A 150 -7.91 -23.45 8.30
CA ALA A 150 -7.29 -23.52 6.99
C ALA A 150 -5.85 -23.04 6.97
N ARG A 151 -5.53 -21.99 7.72
CA ARG A 151 -4.15 -21.53 7.91
C ARG A 151 -3.31 -22.57 8.64
N ILE A 152 -3.82 -23.14 9.73
CA ILE A 152 -3.11 -24.12 10.58
C ILE A 152 -2.81 -25.40 9.77
N THR A 153 -3.78 -25.89 9.01
CA THR A 153 -3.65 -27.12 8.21
C THR A 153 -2.68 -26.97 7.05
N ALA A 154 -2.53 -25.77 6.47
CA ALA A 154 -1.70 -25.54 5.29
C ALA A 154 -0.18 -25.51 5.56
N THR A 155 0.35 -26.55 6.21
CA THR A 155 1.77 -26.72 6.54
C THR A 155 2.38 -27.96 5.87
N PRO A 156 3.71 -27.97 5.61
CA PRO A 156 4.38 -29.13 5.02
C PRO A 156 4.27 -30.40 5.86
N SER A 157 4.19 -30.27 7.18
CA SER A 157 4.06 -31.39 8.12
C SER A 157 2.67 -32.03 8.10
N THR A 158 1.62 -31.26 7.81
CA THR A 158 0.24 -31.76 7.84
C THR A 158 -0.22 -32.32 6.49
N VAL A 159 0.09 -31.62 5.38
CA VAL A 159 -0.45 -31.98 4.05
C VAL A 159 0.63 -32.37 3.03
N GLY A 160 1.91 -32.29 3.42
CA GLY A 160 3.04 -32.59 2.55
C GLY A 160 3.36 -31.46 1.56
N SER A 161 4.65 -31.34 1.23
CA SER A 161 5.14 -30.26 0.35
C SER A 161 4.55 -30.32 -1.07
N GLN A 162 4.27 -31.52 -1.61
CA GLN A 162 3.74 -31.64 -2.98
C GLN A 162 2.32 -31.07 -3.11
N ALA A 163 1.47 -31.27 -2.11
CA ALA A 163 0.13 -30.66 -2.08
C ALA A 163 0.22 -29.13 -2.01
N LEU A 164 1.17 -28.59 -1.23
CA LEU A 164 1.41 -27.16 -1.16
C LEU A 164 1.98 -26.58 -2.47
N PHE A 165 2.78 -27.34 -3.22
CA PHE A 165 3.17 -26.94 -4.58
C PHE A 165 1.97 -26.92 -5.52
N GLU A 166 1.05 -27.87 -5.38
CA GLU A 166 -0.12 -27.96 -6.23
C GLU A 166 -1.09 -26.82 -5.96
N VAL A 167 -1.44 -26.52 -4.71
CA VAL A 167 -2.34 -25.42 -4.39
C VAL A 167 -1.78 -24.03 -4.75
N GLN A 168 -0.46 -23.90 -4.82
CA GLN A 168 0.20 -22.67 -5.25
C GLN A 168 0.16 -22.46 -6.77
N ARG A 169 -0.32 -23.44 -7.54
CA ARG A 169 -0.44 -23.37 -9.00
C ARG A 169 -1.33 -22.21 -9.41
N LYS A 170 -0.94 -21.55 -10.50
CA LYS A 170 -1.71 -20.50 -11.18
C LYS A 170 -2.11 -20.96 -12.56
N GLU A 171 -1.16 -21.50 -13.33
CA GLU A 171 -1.37 -22.04 -14.68
C GLU A 171 -1.34 -23.57 -14.61
N VAL A 172 -2.31 -24.26 -15.23
CA VAL A 172 -2.48 -25.73 -15.15
C VAL A 172 -1.19 -26.48 -15.52
N ASP A 173 -0.51 -26.02 -16.57
CA ASP A 173 0.68 -26.63 -17.16
C ASP A 173 2.01 -26.22 -16.50
N LYS A 174 2.00 -25.27 -15.55
CA LYS A 174 3.24 -24.69 -15.00
C LYS A 174 3.38 -24.89 -13.50
N LYS A 175 4.39 -25.68 -13.12
CA LYS A 175 4.71 -25.92 -11.70
C LYS A 175 5.26 -24.63 -11.04
N PRO A 176 4.77 -24.24 -9.85
CA PRO A 176 5.32 -23.12 -9.10
C PRO A 176 6.78 -23.32 -8.68
N ARG A 177 7.53 -22.22 -8.55
CA ARG A 177 8.92 -22.21 -8.05
C ARG A 177 9.04 -22.45 -6.55
N ARG A 178 7.99 -22.12 -5.80
CA ARG A 178 7.92 -22.26 -4.34
C ARG A 178 6.56 -22.86 -3.96
N PRO A 179 6.47 -23.64 -2.88
CA PRO A 179 5.20 -24.13 -2.38
C PRO A 179 4.37 -22.96 -1.80
N PHE A 180 3.08 -23.21 -1.58
CA PHE A 180 2.24 -22.30 -0.81
C PHE A 180 2.84 -22.13 0.59
N ASP A 181 2.93 -20.87 1.03
CA ASP A 181 3.50 -20.50 2.32
C ASP A 181 2.42 -19.82 3.17
N ASN A 182 1.99 -20.44 4.25
CA ASN A 182 0.99 -19.88 5.15
C ASN A 182 1.57 -18.87 6.16
N ARG A 183 2.90 -18.67 6.18
CA ARG A 183 3.57 -17.73 7.10
C ARG A 183 3.33 -16.30 6.63
N VAL A 184 2.34 -15.68 7.26
CA VAL A 184 2.08 -14.25 7.18
C VAL A 184 2.03 -13.69 8.60
N GLU A 185 2.40 -12.43 8.75
CA GLU A 185 2.23 -11.70 10.01
C GLU A 185 0.74 -11.69 10.41
N GLU A 186 0.46 -11.67 11.72
CA GLU A 186 -0.91 -11.71 12.25
C GLU A 186 -1.77 -10.59 11.69
N ASP A 187 -1.26 -9.36 11.65
CA ASP A 187 -1.94 -8.20 11.06
C ASP A 187 -2.25 -8.38 9.57
N THR A 188 -1.39 -9.09 8.84
CA THR A 188 -1.64 -9.38 7.42
C THR A 188 -2.70 -10.44 7.26
N TRP A 189 -2.70 -11.47 8.11
CA TRP A 189 -3.75 -12.47 8.12
C TRP A 189 -5.11 -11.87 8.46
N ALA A 190 -5.19 -11.01 9.50
CA ALA A 190 -6.41 -10.33 9.90
C ALA A 190 -7.00 -9.46 8.77
N ARG A 191 -6.14 -8.75 8.03
CA ARG A 191 -6.59 -8.01 6.84
C ARG A 191 -7.11 -8.94 5.75
N TYR A 192 -6.50 -10.10 5.56
CA TYR A 192 -6.94 -11.04 4.53
C TYR A 192 -8.25 -11.72 4.88
N THR A 193 -8.44 -12.10 6.14
CA THR A 193 -9.69 -12.68 6.62
C THR A 193 -10.82 -11.65 6.56
N ALA A 194 -10.56 -10.38 6.90
CA ALA A 194 -11.54 -9.31 6.80
C ALA A 194 -12.12 -9.14 5.38
N VAL A 195 -11.32 -9.35 4.33
CA VAL A 195 -11.83 -9.32 2.94
C VAL A 195 -12.85 -10.44 2.70
N TRP A 196 -12.56 -11.66 3.17
CA TRP A 196 -13.48 -12.79 3.04
C TRP A 196 -14.75 -12.62 3.85
N VAL A 197 -14.65 -12.13 5.10
CA VAL A 197 -15.83 -11.81 5.92
C VAL A 197 -16.75 -10.86 5.16
N LYS A 198 -16.19 -9.77 4.61
CA LYS A 198 -16.99 -8.81 3.83
C LYS A 198 -17.62 -9.42 2.58
N LEU A 199 -16.92 -10.33 1.89
CA LEU A 199 -17.48 -11.00 0.71
C LEU A 199 -18.66 -11.92 1.07
N ILE A 200 -18.56 -12.68 2.17
CA ILE A 200 -19.65 -13.55 2.63
C ILE A 200 -20.83 -12.70 3.13
N CYS A 201 -20.56 -11.64 3.91
CA CYS A 201 -21.58 -10.70 4.36
C CYS A 201 -22.30 -10.05 3.17
N TYR A 202 -21.55 -9.62 2.16
CA TYR A 202 -22.08 -9.08 0.93
C TYR A 202 -23.00 -10.10 0.23
N VAL A 203 -22.57 -11.36 0.05
CA VAL A 203 -23.39 -12.37 -0.63
C VAL A 203 -24.69 -12.63 0.13
N TYR A 204 -24.62 -12.75 1.45
CA TYR A 204 -25.78 -12.98 2.31
C TYR A 204 -26.76 -11.79 2.25
N ARG A 205 -26.29 -10.57 2.56
CA ARG A 205 -27.12 -9.36 2.56
C ARG A 205 -27.69 -9.03 1.18
N ALA A 206 -26.92 -9.24 0.12
CA ALA A 206 -27.39 -8.92 -1.21
C ALA A 206 -28.40 -9.94 -1.75
N GLU A 207 -28.45 -11.17 -1.22
CA GLU A 207 -29.52 -12.13 -1.56
C GLU A 207 -30.86 -11.78 -0.88
N THR A 208 -30.85 -11.08 0.25
CA THR A 208 -32.11 -10.65 0.88
C THR A 208 -32.72 -9.38 0.28
N MET A 209 -32.06 -8.77 -0.72
CA MET A 209 -32.50 -7.55 -1.40
C MET A 209 -33.54 -7.83 -2.51
N GLU A 210 -34.34 -6.80 -2.81
CA GLU A 210 -35.21 -6.82 -4.00
C GLU A 210 -34.39 -6.85 -5.31
N ASP A 211 -34.91 -7.54 -6.32
CA ASP A 211 -34.22 -7.81 -7.59
C ASP A 211 -33.76 -6.55 -8.35
N ASN A 212 -34.44 -5.41 -8.16
CA ASN A 212 -34.15 -4.10 -8.77
C ASN A 212 -33.05 -3.30 -8.05
N GLU A 213 -32.81 -3.58 -6.77
CA GLU A 213 -31.79 -2.92 -5.94
C GLU A 213 -30.54 -3.80 -5.76
N ARG A 214 -30.68 -5.10 -6.04
CA ARG A 214 -29.61 -6.09 -5.92
C ARG A 214 -28.61 -5.99 -7.09
N PRO A 215 -27.29 -6.05 -6.82
CA PRO A 215 -26.29 -6.25 -7.88
C PRO A 215 -26.56 -7.49 -8.73
N GLY A 216 -26.27 -7.42 -10.04
CA GLY A 216 -26.68 -8.44 -11.03
C GLY A 216 -26.11 -9.86 -10.89
N PHE A 217 -25.44 -10.21 -9.78
CA PHE A 217 -24.99 -11.58 -9.54
C PHE A 217 -26.16 -12.53 -9.26
N ARG A 218 -25.95 -13.83 -9.52
CA ARG A 218 -26.95 -14.86 -9.19
C ARG A 218 -26.23 -16.12 -8.71
N LEU A 219 -26.65 -16.64 -7.56
CA LEU A 219 -26.14 -17.91 -7.06
C LEU A 219 -26.60 -19.04 -7.98
N THR A 220 -25.69 -19.98 -8.25
CA THR A 220 -26.07 -21.25 -8.87
C THR A 220 -26.95 -22.05 -7.90
N LYS A 221 -27.74 -23.01 -8.40
CA LYS A 221 -28.56 -23.86 -7.54
C LYS A 221 -27.75 -24.49 -6.40
N ARG A 222 -26.57 -25.05 -6.69
CA ARG A 222 -25.68 -25.62 -5.67
C ARG A 222 -25.24 -24.57 -4.63
N GLN A 223 -24.94 -23.35 -5.04
CA GLN A 223 -24.53 -22.29 -4.12
C GLN A 223 -25.70 -21.83 -3.23
N GLY A 224 -26.90 -21.71 -3.80
CA GLY A 224 -28.14 -21.42 -3.07
C GLY A 224 -28.43 -22.52 -2.05
N ASP A 225 -28.57 -23.77 -2.50
CA ASP A 225 -28.88 -24.92 -1.65
C ASP A 225 -27.92 -25.03 -0.44
N THR A 226 -26.61 -24.80 -0.63
CA THR A 226 -25.63 -24.83 0.48
C THR A 226 -25.71 -23.61 1.40
N MET A 227 -26.05 -22.42 0.87
CA MET A 227 -26.25 -21.22 1.69
C MET A 227 -27.54 -21.33 2.51
N ASP A 228 -28.60 -21.86 1.91
CA ASP A 228 -29.89 -22.09 2.55
C ASP A 228 -29.71 -23.10 3.70
N GLU A 229 -29.04 -24.23 3.47
CA GLU A 229 -28.77 -25.22 4.54
C GLU A 229 -27.96 -24.62 5.71
N LEU A 230 -26.97 -23.77 5.43
CA LEU A 230 -26.22 -23.06 6.47
C LEU A 230 -27.11 -22.09 7.25
N THR A 231 -27.94 -21.34 6.53
CA THR A 231 -28.77 -20.27 7.09
C THR A 231 -29.91 -20.86 7.92
N GLU A 232 -30.61 -21.87 7.42
CA GLU A 232 -31.68 -22.59 8.12
C GLU A 232 -31.18 -23.17 9.45
N LEU A 233 -30.01 -23.84 9.46
CA LEU A 233 -29.42 -24.39 10.69
C LEU A 233 -29.14 -23.32 11.75
N ILE A 234 -28.67 -22.14 11.32
CA ILE A 234 -28.37 -21.04 12.22
C ILE A 234 -29.65 -20.35 12.70
N GLU A 235 -30.64 -20.16 11.81
CA GLU A 235 -31.93 -19.57 12.14
C GLU A 235 -32.69 -20.42 13.16
N GLU A 236 -32.73 -21.76 13.00
CA GLU A 236 -33.34 -22.67 13.97
C GLU A 236 -32.73 -22.55 15.38
N TYR A 237 -31.41 -22.31 15.46
CA TYR A 237 -30.73 -22.04 16.73
C TYR A 237 -31.05 -20.65 17.28
N VAL A 238 -31.10 -19.61 16.44
CA VAL A 238 -31.41 -18.24 16.87
C VAL A 238 -32.85 -18.14 17.39
N GLU A 239 -33.79 -18.89 16.80
CA GLU A 239 -35.19 -18.94 17.23
C GLU A 239 -35.38 -19.66 18.57
N ASP A 240 -34.76 -20.83 18.76
CA ASP A 240 -34.82 -21.59 20.02
C ASP A 240 -33.48 -22.31 20.34
N PRO A 241 -32.57 -21.63 21.06
CA PRO A 241 -31.27 -22.19 21.43
C PRO A 241 -31.34 -23.43 22.34
N GLU A 242 -32.42 -23.60 23.11
CA GLU A 242 -32.57 -24.72 24.04
C GLU A 242 -33.03 -25.99 23.31
N ALA A 243 -33.94 -25.85 22.35
CA ALA A 243 -34.42 -26.96 21.54
C ALA A 243 -33.41 -27.38 20.45
N ASN A 244 -32.71 -26.42 19.84
CA ASN A 244 -31.83 -26.63 18.69
C ASN A 244 -30.39 -26.18 19.00
N PRO A 245 -29.64 -26.88 19.88
CA PRO A 245 -28.29 -26.49 20.23
C PRO A 245 -27.38 -26.47 18.99
N LEU A 246 -26.60 -25.39 18.85
CA LEU A 246 -25.74 -25.18 17.69
C LEU A 246 -24.59 -26.20 17.64
N ASP A 247 -24.53 -26.98 16.57
CA ASP A 247 -23.36 -27.79 16.24
C ASP A 247 -22.34 -26.93 15.48
N GLU A 248 -21.38 -26.36 16.22
CA GLU A 248 -20.33 -25.52 15.63
C GLU A 248 -19.51 -26.24 14.53
N GLU A 249 -19.29 -27.55 14.65
CA GLU A 249 -18.54 -28.31 13.65
C GLU A 249 -19.35 -28.42 12.35
N ARG A 250 -20.67 -28.66 12.46
CA ARG A 250 -21.56 -28.67 11.30
C ARG A 250 -21.70 -27.30 10.65
N VAL A 251 -21.77 -26.23 11.43
CA VAL A 251 -21.78 -24.86 10.89
C VAL A 251 -20.48 -24.55 10.16
N ASP A 252 -19.33 -24.93 10.73
CA ASP A 252 -18.02 -24.74 10.11
C ASP A 252 -17.86 -25.59 8.83
N GLU A 253 -18.44 -26.80 8.78
CA GLU A 253 -18.56 -27.61 7.56
C GLU A 253 -19.32 -26.90 6.45
N LEU A 254 -20.54 -26.46 6.75
CA LEU A 254 -21.42 -25.82 5.78
C LEU A 254 -20.83 -24.49 5.30
N THR A 255 -20.23 -23.72 6.21
CA THR A 255 -19.51 -22.48 5.85
C THR A 255 -18.37 -22.75 4.88
N LEU A 256 -17.55 -23.78 5.12
CA LEU A 256 -16.49 -24.17 4.19
C LEU A 256 -17.08 -24.63 2.84
N GLN A 257 -18.19 -25.37 2.84
CA GLN A 257 -18.87 -25.80 1.61
C GLN A 257 -19.43 -24.63 0.81
N VAL A 258 -20.04 -23.62 1.45
CA VAL A 258 -20.50 -22.38 0.81
C VAL A 258 -19.33 -21.72 0.08
N VAL A 259 -18.20 -21.54 0.76
CA VAL A 259 -17.00 -20.93 0.18
C VAL A 259 -16.47 -21.75 -1.02
N MET A 260 -16.40 -23.07 -0.88
CA MET A 260 -15.97 -23.95 -1.98
C MET A 260 -16.94 -23.88 -3.16
N ALA A 261 -18.24 -23.81 -2.93
CA ALA A 261 -19.26 -23.67 -3.97
C ALA A 261 -19.17 -22.31 -4.68
N LEU A 262 -18.89 -21.22 -3.95
CA LEU A 262 -18.67 -19.89 -4.53
C LEU A 262 -17.42 -19.83 -5.41
N LEU A 263 -16.35 -20.53 -5.02
CA LEU A 263 -15.11 -20.63 -5.81
C LEU A 263 -15.28 -21.54 -7.04
N ASP A 264 -15.97 -22.67 -6.89
CA ASP A 264 -16.26 -23.65 -7.94
C ASP A 264 -17.43 -23.22 -8.84
N HIS A 265 -17.27 -22.06 -9.47
CA HIS A 265 -18.26 -21.44 -10.35
C HIS A 265 -17.71 -21.31 -11.77
N ARG A 266 -18.42 -21.85 -12.76
CA ARG A 266 -18.13 -21.62 -14.19
C ARG A 266 -18.86 -20.37 -14.68
N LEU A 267 -18.12 -19.41 -15.23
CA LEU A 267 -18.62 -18.10 -15.65
C LEU A 267 -19.19 -18.14 -17.08
N THR A 268 -20.29 -18.85 -17.29
CA THR A 268 -20.85 -19.11 -18.64
C THR A 268 -21.65 -17.95 -19.23
N ALA A 269 -22.22 -17.08 -18.38
CA ALA A 269 -23.10 -15.98 -18.80
C ALA A 269 -22.52 -14.58 -18.52
N GLY A 270 -21.30 -14.50 -18.00
CA GLY A 270 -20.63 -13.25 -17.61
C GLY A 270 -19.93 -13.36 -16.25
N GLU A 271 -18.87 -12.59 -16.07
CA GLU A 271 -18.03 -12.59 -14.87
C GLU A 271 -18.80 -12.18 -13.60
N TYR A 272 -19.67 -11.19 -13.71
CA TYR A 272 -20.46 -10.65 -12.61
C TYR A 272 -21.61 -11.54 -12.15
N ARG A 273 -21.86 -12.68 -12.81
CA ARG A 273 -22.72 -13.72 -12.24
C ARG A 273 -22.15 -14.27 -10.94
N SER A 274 -20.84 -14.21 -10.74
CA SER A 274 -20.20 -14.63 -9.50
C SER A 274 -20.40 -13.63 -8.37
N GLY A 275 -20.95 -14.11 -7.25
CA GLY A 275 -21.06 -13.32 -6.02
C GLY A 275 -19.70 -12.84 -5.50
N ILE A 276 -18.61 -13.59 -5.72
CA ILE A 276 -17.25 -13.16 -5.36
C ILE A 276 -16.82 -11.96 -6.20
N ILE A 277 -16.99 -12.02 -7.52
CA ILE A 277 -16.58 -10.93 -8.43
C ILE A 277 -17.44 -9.69 -8.21
N SER A 278 -18.75 -9.88 -8.02
CA SER A 278 -19.69 -8.79 -7.69
C SER A 278 -19.35 -8.13 -6.35
N GLY A 279 -19.10 -8.93 -5.30
CA GLY A 279 -18.71 -8.40 -3.99
C GLY A 279 -17.36 -7.68 -4.04
N LEU A 280 -16.43 -8.15 -4.87
CA LEU A 280 -15.19 -7.42 -5.14
C LEU A 280 -15.50 -6.04 -5.77
N ALA A 281 -16.36 -5.93 -6.77
CA ALA A 281 -16.72 -4.63 -7.34
C ALA A 281 -17.25 -3.64 -6.27
N VAL A 282 -18.12 -4.11 -5.37
CA VAL A 282 -18.65 -3.31 -4.25
C VAL A 282 -17.55 -2.88 -3.28
N LEU A 283 -16.62 -3.77 -2.95
CA LEU A 283 -15.44 -3.42 -2.14
C LEU A 283 -14.55 -2.35 -2.79
N GLY A 284 -14.71 -2.12 -4.10
CA GLY A 284 -14.02 -1.08 -4.86
C GLY A 284 -14.57 0.33 -4.64
N ILE A 285 -15.71 0.49 -3.98
CA ILE A 285 -16.34 1.79 -3.72
C ILE A 285 -15.73 2.42 -2.46
N ARG A 286 -15.21 3.64 -2.58
CA ARG A 286 -14.70 4.46 -1.46
C ARG A 286 -15.85 5.18 -0.74
N LYS A 287 -15.59 5.67 0.48
CA LYS A 287 -16.54 6.43 1.32
C LYS A 287 -17.13 7.71 0.70
N ASP A 288 -16.49 8.27 -0.32
CA ASP A 288 -16.99 9.44 -1.03
C ASP A 288 -17.77 9.09 -2.31
N GLY A 289 -18.03 7.80 -2.55
CA GLY A 289 -18.73 7.30 -3.75
C GLY A 289 -17.81 7.07 -4.94
N GLY A 290 -16.55 7.50 -4.86
CA GLY A 290 -15.56 7.29 -5.91
C GLY A 290 -14.98 5.86 -5.91
N TRP A 291 -14.28 5.52 -6.99
CA TRP A 291 -13.60 4.23 -7.13
C TRP A 291 -12.23 4.20 -6.44
N MET A 292 -11.90 3.06 -5.85
CA MET A 292 -10.59 2.81 -5.27
C MET A 292 -9.51 2.75 -6.35
N ASP A 293 -8.32 3.25 -6.00
CA ASP A 293 -7.16 3.18 -6.89
C ASP A 293 -6.60 1.74 -6.98
N VAL A 294 -5.99 1.42 -8.12
CA VAL A 294 -5.38 0.10 -8.40
C VAL A 294 -4.37 -0.32 -7.34
N MET A 295 -3.65 0.64 -6.76
CA MET A 295 -2.63 0.40 -5.74
C MET A 295 -3.22 -0.13 -4.43
N ASP A 296 -4.40 0.38 -4.07
CA ASP A 296 -5.08 0.03 -2.83
C ASP A 296 -5.94 -1.22 -2.98
N TYR A 297 -6.36 -1.51 -4.22
CA TYR A 297 -7.30 -2.59 -4.50
C TYR A 297 -6.64 -3.94 -4.85
N THR A 298 -5.51 -3.95 -5.59
CA THR A 298 -4.78 -5.21 -5.91
C THR A 298 -4.34 -6.05 -4.69
N PRO A 299 -4.09 -5.48 -3.49
CA PRO A 299 -3.94 -6.26 -2.26
C PRO A 299 -5.17 -7.10 -1.89
N MET A 300 -6.41 -6.65 -2.18
CA MET A 300 -7.63 -7.41 -1.89
C MET A 300 -7.71 -8.70 -2.69
N TYR A 301 -7.39 -8.65 -3.99
CA TYR A 301 -7.27 -9.88 -4.80
C TYR A 301 -6.20 -10.83 -4.26
N SER A 302 -5.10 -10.28 -3.75
CA SER A 302 -4.04 -11.09 -3.14
C SER A 302 -4.54 -11.80 -1.87
N ALA A 303 -5.37 -11.12 -1.07
CA ALA A 303 -6.03 -11.70 0.09
C ALA A 303 -6.97 -12.85 -0.30
N VAL A 304 -7.84 -12.61 -1.28
CA VAL A 304 -8.78 -13.62 -1.80
C VAL A 304 -8.04 -14.88 -2.25
N ILE A 305 -7.04 -14.72 -3.13
CA ILE A 305 -6.22 -15.84 -3.61
C ILE A 305 -5.54 -16.59 -2.45
N LYS A 306 -4.98 -15.87 -1.49
CA LYS A 306 -4.19 -16.47 -0.40
C LYS A 306 -5.05 -17.37 0.48
N VAL A 307 -6.19 -16.85 0.91
CA VAL A 307 -7.09 -17.55 1.83
C VAL A 307 -7.86 -18.65 1.09
N ALA A 308 -8.29 -18.42 -0.17
CA ALA A 308 -8.91 -19.48 -0.99
C ALA A 308 -8.02 -20.72 -1.11
N ARG A 309 -6.71 -20.52 -1.35
CA ARG A 309 -5.76 -21.64 -1.38
C ARG A 309 -5.67 -22.37 -0.05
N ALA A 310 -5.63 -21.65 1.07
CA ALA A 310 -5.64 -22.28 2.38
C ALA A 310 -6.93 -23.10 2.58
N MET A 311 -8.09 -22.56 2.21
CA MET A 311 -9.40 -23.23 2.36
C MET A 311 -9.52 -24.46 1.47
N VAL A 312 -8.97 -24.45 0.25
CA VAL A 312 -8.89 -25.66 -0.60
C VAL A 312 -8.06 -26.75 0.06
N VAL A 313 -6.91 -26.41 0.66
CA VAL A 313 -6.09 -27.38 1.40
C VAL A 313 -6.85 -27.94 2.59
N TYR A 314 -7.57 -27.08 3.31
CA TYR A 314 -8.36 -27.49 4.47
C TYR A 314 -9.50 -28.44 4.10
N GLN A 315 -10.27 -28.10 3.06
CA GLN A 315 -11.33 -28.97 2.54
C GLN A 315 -10.75 -30.32 2.10
N SER A 316 -9.63 -30.33 1.35
CA SER A 316 -8.97 -31.57 0.93
C SER A 316 -8.45 -32.41 2.10
N TYR A 317 -7.99 -31.76 3.16
CA TYR A 317 -7.56 -32.44 4.39
C TYR A 317 -8.72 -33.11 5.12
N ARG A 318 -9.86 -32.41 5.23
CA ARG A 318 -11.08 -32.97 5.81
C ARG A 318 -11.59 -34.17 5.03
N GLU A 319 -11.72 -34.03 3.70
CA GLU A 319 -12.17 -35.12 2.82
C GLU A 319 -11.28 -36.36 2.94
N ARG A 320 -9.95 -36.18 3.03
CA ARG A 320 -9.04 -37.31 3.27
C ARG A 320 -9.27 -37.94 4.64
N LYS A 321 -9.42 -37.14 5.70
CA LYS A 321 -9.63 -37.64 7.06
C LYS A 321 -10.93 -38.44 7.17
N GLU A 322 -12.00 -37.97 6.54
CA GLU A 322 -13.29 -38.66 6.44
C GLU A 322 -13.18 -39.96 5.63
N GLU A 323 -12.42 -39.97 4.52
CA GLU A 323 -12.15 -41.18 3.74
C GLU A 323 -11.37 -42.23 4.54
N VAL A 324 -10.32 -41.83 5.26
CA VAL A 324 -9.56 -42.72 6.14
C VAL A 324 -10.46 -43.31 7.23
N ALA A 325 -11.24 -42.48 7.92
CA ALA A 325 -12.16 -42.93 8.95
C ALA A 325 -13.20 -43.93 8.41
N ARG A 326 -13.74 -43.66 7.20
CA ARG A 326 -14.66 -44.57 6.52
C ARG A 326 -14.00 -45.90 6.19
N LEU A 327 -12.77 -45.90 5.67
CA LEU A 327 -12.01 -47.13 5.37
C LEU A 327 -11.73 -47.97 6.62
N GLN A 328 -11.40 -47.33 7.75
CA GLN A 328 -11.22 -48.04 9.03
C GLN A 328 -12.52 -48.71 9.47
N GLN A 329 -13.67 -48.03 9.34
CA GLN A 329 -14.97 -48.57 9.74
C GLN A 329 -15.46 -49.68 8.80
N GLU A 330 -15.40 -49.48 7.49
CA GLU A 330 -15.98 -50.39 6.49
C GLU A 330 -15.11 -51.64 6.26
N LYS A 331 -13.79 -51.49 6.32
CA LYS A 331 -12.83 -52.57 6.03
C LYS A 331 -12.10 -53.11 7.25
N GLY A 332 -12.28 -52.49 8.42
CA GLY A 332 -11.60 -52.90 9.65
C GLY A 332 -10.08 -52.74 9.60
N LEU A 333 -9.58 -51.85 8.72
CA LEU A 333 -8.15 -51.61 8.53
C LEU A 333 -7.54 -50.88 9.72
N GLY A 334 -6.25 -51.13 9.95
CA GLY A 334 -5.45 -50.27 10.83
C GLY A 334 -5.33 -48.84 10.28
N GLU A 335 -4.95 -47.88 11.11
CA GLU A 335 -4.78 -46.47 10.69
C GLU A 335 -3.80 -46.34 9.52
N GLU A 336 -2.61 -46.95 9.62
CA GLU A 336 -1.59 -46.89 8.55
C GLU A 336 -2.09 -47.52 7.24
N GLU A 337 -2.75 -48.67 7.29
CA GLU A 337 -3.29 -49.35 6.09
C GLU A 337 -4.41 -48.52 5.43
N ALA A 338 -5.30 -47.91 6.24
CA ALA A 338 -6.33 -47.01 5.73
C ALA A 338 -5.73 -45.74 5.12
N GLU A 339 -4.66 -45.20 5.71
CA GLU A 339 -3.95 -44.04 5.17
C GLU A 339 -3.25 -44.31 3.83
N GLU A 340 -2.71 -45.52 3.65
CA GLU A 340 -2.09 -45.98 2.41
C GLU A 340 -3.11 -46.22 1.29
N GLU A 341 -4.29 -46.73 1.65
CA GLU A 341 -5.36 -46.99 0.67
C GLU A 341 -6.15 -45.71 0.30
N ALA A 342 -6.27 -44.77 1.22
CA ALA A 342 -6.99 -43.51 0.99
C ALA A 342 -6.38 -42.68 -0.15
N THR A 343 -7.23 -41.87 -0.78
CA THR A 343 -6.78 -40.96 -1.84
C THR A 343 -5.72 -40.00 -1.31
N SER A 344 -4.59 -39.91 -2.01
CA SER A 344 -3.49 -39.07 -1.55
C SER A 344 -3.87 -37.59 -1.55
N MET A 345 -3.40 -36.86 -0.53
CA MET A 345 -3.62 -35.42 -0.37
C MET A 345 -3.34 -34.63 -1.67
N PHE A 346 -2.25 -34.99 -2.37
CA PHE A 346 -1.88 -34.35 -3.63
C PHE A 346 -2.96 -34.53 -4.70
N ARG A 347 -3.59 -35.70 -4.83
CA ARG A 347 -4.64 -35.96 -5.82
C ARG A 347 -5.90 -35.15 -5.54
N ILE A 348 -6.35 -35.12 -4.28
CA ILE A 348 -7.54 -34.37 -3.86
C ILE A 348 -7.34 -32.86 -4.13
N VAL A 349 -6.19 -32.31 -3.70
CA VAL A 349 -5.84 -30.90 -3.96
C VAL A 349 -5.76 -30.62 -5.46
N ARG A 350 -5.11 -31.51 -6.23
CA ARG A 350 -4.94 -31.33 -7.68
C ARG A 350 -6.27 -31.24 -8.41
N GLU A 351 -7.22 -32.09 -8.07
CA GLU A 351 -8.56 -32.09 -8.68
C GLU A 351 -9.24 -30.73 -8.50
N LYS A 352 -9.31 -30.23 -7.27
CA LYS A 352 -9.93 -28.93 -6.96
C LYS A 352 -9.17 -27.78 -7.62
N VAL A 353 -7.83 -27.83 -7.58
CA VAL A 353 -6.99 -26.75 -8.11
C VAL A 353 -7.15 -26.60 -9.61
N GLN A 354 -7.08 -27.70 -10.35
CA GLN A 354 -7.24 -27.70 -11.80
C GLN A 354 -8.66 -27.35 -12.23
N ARG A 355 -9.65 -27.65 -11.39
CA ARG A 355 -11.05 -27.33 -11.64
C ARG A 355 -11.39 -25.85 -11.47
N PHE A 356 -10.92 -25.19 -10.41
CA PHE A 356 -11.38 -23.82 -10.10
C PHE A 356 -10.36 -22.87 -9.44
N MET A 357 -9.09 -23.27 -9.24
CA MET A 357 -8.06 -22.39 -8.64
C MET A 357 -6.96 -21.94 -9.60
N THR A 358 -7.10 -22.24 -10.89
CA THR A 358 -6.14 -21.89 -11.93
C THR A 358 -6.76 -20.97 -12.98
N VAL A 359 -5.90 -20.35 -13.79
CA VAL A 359 -6.36 -19.67 -15.00
C VAL A 359 -6.92 -20.68 -16.00
N THR A 360 -7.82 -20.23 -16.86
CA THR A 360 -8.49 -21.09 -17.85
C THR A 360 -7.46 -21.85 -18.68
N SER A 361 -7.65 -23.16 -18.79
CA SER A 361 -6.73 -24.01 -19.55
C SER A 361 -6.88 -23.73 -21.05
N LYS A 362 -5.93 -24.22 -21.86
CA LYS A 362 -6.00 -24.08 -23.33
C LYS A 362 -6.99 -25.05 -23.98
N GLU A 363 -7.71 -25.84 -23.18
CA GLU A 363 -8.65 -26.84 -23.67
C GLU A 363 -9.95 -26.15 -24.12
N THR A 364 -10.56 -26.66 -25.19
CA THR A 364 -11.71 -26.00 -25.84
C THR A 364 -12.99 -26.00 -25.02
N TYR A 365 -13.09 -26.86 -24.01
CA TYR A 365 -14.23 -26.96 -23.09
C TYR A 365 -13.98 -26.25 -21.75
N ALA A 366 -12.80 -25.66 -21.56
CA ALA A 366 -12.46 -25.00 -20.30
C ALA A 366 -13.23 -23.68 -20.19
N GLU A 367 -14.00 -23.57 -19.12
CA GLU A 367 -14.75 -22.36 -18.81
C GLU A 367 -13.98 -21.54 -17.76
N PRO A 368 -14.02 -20.19 -17.84
CA PRO A 368 -13.43 -19.34 -16.84
C PRO A 368 -14.12 -19.46 -15.48
N THR A 369 -13.37 -19.21 -14.43
CA THR A 369 -13.81 -19.28 -13.04
C THR A 369 -13.52 -17.97 -12.32
N PRO A 370 -14.11 -17.72 -11.12
CA PRO A 370 -13.78 -16.52 -10.35
C PRO A 370 -12.28 -16.32 -10.14
N MET A 371 -11.53 -17.40 -9.90
CA MET A 371 -10.09 -17.34 -9.69
C MET A 371 -9.33 -16.94 -10.97
N ASP A 372 -9.77 -17.38 -12.15
CA ASP A 372 -9.21 -16.97 -13.43
C ASP A 372 -9.31 -15.46 -13.59
N TRP A 373 -10.52 -14.91 -13.46
CA TRP A 373 -10.77 -13.47 -13.56
C TRP A 373 -9.95 -12.68 -12.53
N ILE A 374 -9.92 -13.13 -11.26
CA ILE A 374 -9.15 -12.47 -10.19
C ILE A 374 -7.65 -12.46 -10.52
N TYR A 375 -7.10 -13.55 -11.07
CA TYR A 375 -5.71 -13.59 -11.48
C TYR A 375 -5.40 -12.62 -12.62
N GLU A 376 -6.27 -12.55 -13.62
CA GLU A 376 -6.11 -11.63 -14.75
C GLU A 376 -6.22 -10.17 -14.31
N ALA A 377 -7.27 -9.82 -13.58
CA ALA A 377 -7.50 -8.47 -13.06
C ALA A 377 -6.33 -8.05 -12.16
N ARG A 378 -5.86 -8.92 -11.26
CA ARG A 378 -4.66 -8.64 -10.44
C ARG A 378 -3.39 -8.45 -11.27
N THR A 379 -3.20 -9.26 -12.31
CA THR A 379 -2.01 -9.17 -13.18
C THR A 379 -2.02 -7.87 -13.95
N TYR A 380 -3.19 -7.46 -14.46
CA TYR A 380 -3.38 -6.20 -15.16
C TYR A 380 -3.22 -4.99 -14.23
N GLY A 381 -3.79 -5.04 -13.02
CA GLY A 381 -3.59 -3.99 -12.02
C GLY A 381 -2.11 -3.82 -11.62
N MET A 382 -1.37 -4.93 -11.50
CA MET A 382 0.08 -4.87 -11.30
C MET A 382 0.81 -4.26 -12.51
N TYR A 383 0.39 -4.56 -13.74
CA TYR A 383 0.94 -3.94 -14.94
C TYR A 383 0.73 -2.41 -14.93
N ILE A 384 -0.48 -1.94 -14.61
CA ILE A 384 -0.77 -0.51 -14.42
C ILE A 384 0.16 0.07 -13.35
N ARG A 385 0.26 -0.56 -12.18
CA ARG A 385 1.12 -0.11 -11.08
C ARG A 385 2.59 0.05 -11.49
N PHE A 386 3.13 -0.87 -12.28
CA PHE A 386 4.54 -0.81 -12.67
C PHE A 386 4.81 0.16 -13.82
N ASN A 387 3.81 0.48 -14.65
CA ASN A 387 3.98 1.32 -15.84
C ASN A 387 3.34 2.71 -15.74
N THR A 388 2.47 2.95 -14.76
CA THR A 388 1.89 4.27 -14.51
C THR A 388 2.85 5.06 -13.61
N PRO A 389 3.32 6.25 -14.03
CA PRO A 389 4.07 7.13 -13.16
C PRO A 389 3.24 7.39 -11.89
N ALA A 390 3.76 7.00 -10.72
CA ALA A 390 3.11 7.33 -9.46
C ALA A 390 2.85 8.85 -9.44
N GLY A 391 1.63 9.26 -9.08
CA GLY A 391 1.30 10.68 -8.92
C GLY A 391 2.34 11.39 -8.05
N GLY A 392 2.64 12.66 -8.36
CA GLY A 392 3.67 13.43 -7.66
C GLY A 392 3.45 13.43 -6.15
N THR A 393 4.24 12.66 -5.42
CA THR A 393 4.14 12.50 -3.96
C THR A 393 5.13 13.37 -3.20
N VAL A 394 6.14 13.87 -3.91
CA VAL A 394 7.19 14.75 -3.39
C VAL A 394 7.17 16.03 -4.21
N ASP A 395 6.99 17.15 -3.54
CA ASP A 395 7.08 18.48 -4.12
C ASP A 395 8.30 19.22 -3.58
N TRP A 396 9.02 19.89 -4.48
CA TRP A 396 10.26 20.61 -4.19
C TRP A 396 10.02 22.11 -4.37
N ASP A 397 10.13 22.84 -3.27
CA ASP A 397 10.01 24.31 -3.26
C ASP A 397 11.29 24.91 -2.65
N GLY A 398 12.30 25.09 -3.52
CA GLY A 398 13.63 25.55 -3.13
C GLY A 398 14.30 24.59 -2.13
N ASP A 399 14.49 25.06 -0.89
CA ASP A 399 15.06 24.30 0.24
C ASP A 399 14.02 23.45 1.01
N HIS A 400 12.74 23.53 0.62
CA HIS A 400 11.67 22.78 1.28
C HIS A 400 11.27 21.55 0.48
N ILE A 401 11.15 20.43 1.17
CA ILE A 401 10.55 19.21 0.66
C ILE A 401 9.17 19.07 1.28
N THR A 402 8.15 18.87 0.44
CA THR A 402 6.81 18.48 0.86
C THR A 402 6.57 17.03 0.46
N TYR A 403 6.31 16.17 1.45
CA TYR A 403 5.83 14.81 1.23
C TYR A 403 4.47 14.65 1.88
N ARG A 404 3.44 14.42 1.06
CA ARG A 404 2.03 14.39 1.48
C ARG A 404 1.63 15.67 2.24
N LYS A 405 1.41 15.57 3.56
CA LYS A 405 1.02 16.69 4.43
C LYS A 405 2.19 17.26 5.24
N THR A 406 3.39 16.72 5.07
CA THR A 406 4.57 17.10 5.86
C THR A 406 5.50 17.93 5.00
N ARG A 407 5.88 19.12 5.50
CA ARG A 407 6.84 20.02 4.85
C ARG A 407 8.02 20.28 5.78
N PHE A 408 9.24 20.08 5.31
CA PHE A 408 10.46 20.31 6.08
C PHE A 408 11.58 20.89 5.21
N ARG A 409 12.60 21.49 5.83
CA ARG A 409 13.79 22.04 5.15
C ARG A 409 14.85 20.97 4.99
N MET A 410 15.68 21.05 3.94
CA MET A 410 16.82 20.13 3.79
C MET A 410 17.82 20.26 4.95
N ALA A 411 18.03 21.46 5.48
CA ALA A 411 18.86 21.67 6.67
C ALA A 411 18.38 20.84 7.88
N ALA A 412 17.06 20.72 8.08
CA ALA A 412 16.50 19.94 9.17
C ALA A 412 16.76 18.43 9.00
N LEU A 413 16.76 17.92 7.76
CA LEU A 413 17.13 16.54 7.47
C LEU A 413 18.62 16.29 7.78
N THR A 414 19.50 17.21 7.40
CA THR A 414 20.93 17.15 7.71
C THR A 414 21.20 17.22 9.22
N GLU A 415 20.53 18.12 9.94
CA GLU A 415 20.61 18.22 11.40
C GLU A 415 20.16 16.92 12.09
N MET A 416 19.06 16.33 11.63
CA MET A 416 18.58 15.04 12.12
C MET A 416 19.63 13.92 11.92
N LEU A 417 20.28 13.87 10.75
CA LEU A 417 21.33 12.88 10.47
C LEU A 417 22.57 13.07 11.37
N HIS A 418 22.97 14.32 11.62
CA HIS A 418 24.04 14.62 12.57
C HIS A 418 23.65 14.24 14.01
N ALA A 419 22.41 14.51 14.42
CA ALA A 419 21.90 14.11 15.72
C ALA A 419 21.90 12.59 15.91
N LEU A 420 21.42 11.83 14.91
CA LEU A 420 21.46 10.37 14.90
C LEU A 420 22.89 9.82 14.99
N THR A 421 23.83 10.43 14.27
CA THR A 421 25.25 10.05 14.32
C THR A 421 25.85 10.30 15.71
N ARG A 422 25.52 11.43 16.33
CA ARG A 422 25.97 11.76 17.69
C ARG A 422 25.41 10.79 18.72
N GLU A 423 24.10 10.54 18.70
CA GLU A 423 23.45 9.58 19.60
C GLU A 423 24.03 8.16 19.44
N ALA A 424 24.30 7.73 18.20
CA ALA A 424 24.94 6.44 17.95
C ALA A 424 26.36 6.38 18.56
N ARG A 425 27.14 7.47 18.48
CA ARG A 425 28.46 7.56 19.13
C ARG A 425 28.35 7.52 20.65
N GLU A 426 27.40 8.24 21.24
CA GLU A 426 27.16 8.27 22.69
C GLU A 426 26.76 6.87 23.22
N HIS A 427 25.84 6.19 22.53
CA HIS A 427 25.48 4.82 22.87
C HIS A 427 26.66 3.85 22.72
N LEU A 428 27.45 3.96 21.65
CA LEU A 428 28.63 3.12 21.44
C LEU A 428 29.68 3.33 22.54
N ALA A 429 29.94 4.58 22.93
CA ALA A 429 30.84 4.92 24.03
C ALA A 429 30.37 4.27 25.34
N THR A 430 29.07 4.38 25.64
CA THR A 430 28.45 3.75 26.81
C THR A 430 28.58 2.22 26.78
N LEU A 431 28.28 1.58 25.65
CA LEU A 431 28.39 0.12 25.46
C LEU A 431 29.83 -0.38 25.61
N THR A 432 30.80 0.45 25.23
CA THR A 432 32.23 0.10 25.28
C THR A 432 32.94 0.61 26.53
N MET A 433 32.20 1.21 27.47
CA MET A 433 32.69 1.70 28.76
C MET A 433 33.78 2.78 28.62
N VAL A 434 33.63 3.69 27.65
CA VAL A 434 34.51 4.84 27.42
C VAL A 434 33.70 6.13 27.45
N GLU A 435 34.37 7.27 27.67
CA GLU A 435 33.71 8.58 27.65
C GLU A 435 33.49 9.10 26.23
N ASP A 436 34.43 8.77 25.33
CA ASP A 436 34.33 9.07 23.91
C ASP A 436 34.81 7.85 23.10
N VAL A 437 34.15 7.58 21.97
CA VAL A 437 34.51 6.52 21.03
C VAL A 437 35.93 6.68 20.47
N ASP A 438 36.49 7.88 20.50
CA ASP A 438 37.86 8.14 20.05
C ASP A 438 38.92 7.47 20.97
N GLN A 439 38.52 7.02 22.17
CA GLN A 439 39.35 6.23 23.08
C GLN A 439 39.42 4.74 22.68
N LEU A 440 38.61 4.29 21.72
CA LEU A 440 38.60 2.90 21.27
C LEU A 440 39.84 2.54 20.44
N PRO A 441 40.26 1.26 20.43
CA PRO A 441 41.35 0.80 19.59
C PRO A 441 41.08 1.15 18.12
N ARG A 442 42.00 1.91 17.51
CA ARG A 442 41.88 2.25 16.09
C ARG A 442 41.98 0.99 15.24
N ILE A 443 41.01 0.82 14.34
CA ILE A 443 41.01 -0.26 13.35
C ILE A 443 41.94 0.15 12.20
N PRO A 444 42.97 -0.65 11.86
CA PRO A 444 43.86 -0.35 10.75
C PRO A 444 43.16 -0.71 9.43
N TRP A 445 42.17 0.09 9.02
CA TRP A 445 41.30 -0.19 7.87
C TRP A 445 42.08 -0.61 6.60
N LYS A 446 43.25 -0.01 6.35
CA LYS A 446 44.08 -0.35 5.18
C LYS A 446 44.71 -1.74 5.23
N GLU A 447 44.83 -2.36 6.39
CA GLU A 447 45.51 -3.65 6.61
C GLU A 447 44.54 -4.79 6.88
N VAL A 448 43.24 -4.51 7.00
CA VAL A 448 42.24 -5.56 7.18
C VAL A 448 42.14 -6.41 5.91
N GLU A 449 42.16 -7.73 6.12
CA GLU A 449 42.04 -8.78 5.09
C GLU A 449 40.79 -9.64 5.34
N ASP A 450 40.22 -10.23 4.29
CA ASP A 450 39.05 -11.11 4.41
C ASP A 450 39.03 -12.15 3.28
N ASP A 451 38.61 -13.38 3.57
CA ASP A 451 38.41 -14.45 2.59
C ASP A 451 36.92 -14.66 2.35
N HIS A 452 36.42 -14.22 1.20
CA HIS A 452 34.98 -14.30 0.89
C HIS A 452 34.56 -15.69 0.45
N SER A 453 35.51 -16.59 0.18
CA SER A 453 35.25 -17.97 -0.23
C SER A 453 35.11 -18.94 0.95
N GLU A 454 35.57 -18.55 2.12
CA GLU A 454 35.57 -19.40 3.32
C GLU A 454 34.17 -19.52 3.94
N ASP A 455 33.67 -20.75 3.98
CA ASP A 455 32.32 -21.13 4.41
C ASP A 455 32.28 -21.81 5.80
N ARG A 456 33.45 -22.06 6.41
CA ARG A 456 33.56 -22.70 7.73
C ARG A 456 32.66 -22.01 8.76
N MET A 457 31.92 -22.81 9.51
CA MET A 457 31.11 -22.35 10.63
C MET A 457 31.95 -21.50 11.59
N GLY A 458 31.45 -20.33 11.96
CA GLY A 458 32.17 -19.43 12.84
C GLY A 458 33.23 -18.57 12.13
N TYR A 459 33.34 -18.59 10.80
CA TYR A 459 34.29 -17.72 10.12
C TYR A 459 33.74 -16.31 9.84
N SER A 460 34.58 -15.30 10.06
CA SER A 460 34.44 -13.89 9.69
C SER A 460 35.84 -13.27 9.52
N PHE A 461 35.94 -12.08 8.94
CA PHE A 461 37.22 -11.35 8.88
C PHE A 461 37.83 -11.11 10.28
N LEU A 462 37.02 -11.03 11.34
CA LEU A 462 37.51 -10.92 12.73
C LEU A 462 38.22 -12.18 13.24
N THR A 463 37.96 -13.33 12.62
CA THR A 463 38.60 -14.61 12.92
C THR A 463 39.71 -14.98 11.93
N ASP A 464 39.98 -14.12 10.93
CA ASP A 464 41.06 -14.34 9.98
C ASP A 464 42.43 -14.18 10.65
N GLU A 465 43.34 -15.13 10.42
CA GLU A 465 44.67 -15.13 11.05
C GLU A 465 45.48 -13.88 10.70
N ARG A 466 45.29 -13.32 9.49
CA ARG A 466 45.97 -12.10 9.02
C ARG A 466 45.57 -10.87 9.85
N ASN A 467 44.39 -10.88 10.47
CA ASN A 467 43.86 -9.79 11.29
C ASN A 467 44.16 -9.92 12.79
N ARG A 468 44.82 -11.01 13.21
CA ARG A 468 44.95 -11.39 14.63
C ARG A 468 45.53 -10.28 15.52
N GLU A 469 46.54 -9.55 15.05
CA GLU A 469 47.27 -8.58 15.86
C GLU A 469 46.43 -7.38 16.27
N TRP A 470 45.62 -6.82 15.36
CA TRP A 470 44.77 -5.67 15.69
C TRP A 470 43.49 -6.11 16.43
N VAL A 471 42.91 -7.26 16.08
CA VAL A 471 41.71 -7.81 16.74
C VAL A 471 41.97 -8.11 18.22
N LYS A 472 43.19 -8.54 18.57
CA LYS A 472 43.59 -8.84 19.95
C LYS A 472 43.31 -7.68 20.91
N ARG A 473 43.42 -6.42 20.45
CA ARG A 473 43.17 -5.22 21.27
C ARG A 473 41.71 -5.07 21.68
N GLY A 474 40.77 -5.53 20.85
CA GLY A 474 39.33 -5.46 21.13
C GLY A 474 38.79 -6.70 21.86
N LYS A 475 39.53 -7.81 21.89
CA LYS A 475 39.07 -9.05 22.51
C LYS A 475 38.85 -8.86 24.01
N ASN A 476 37.65 -9.22 24.48
CA ASN A 476 37.20 -9.06 25.87
C ASN A 476 37.21 -7.61 26.37
N TRP A 477 37.21 -6.60 25.49
CA TRP A 477 37.32 -5.19 25.85
C TRP A 477 36.41 -4.76 27.01
N VAL A 478 35.10 -4.92 26.85
CA VAL A 478 34.11 -4.51 27.86
C VAL A 478 34.35 -5.21 29.19
N MET A 479 34.68 -6.49 29.17
CA MET A 479 34.98 -7.24 30.38
C MET A 479 36.24 -6.72 31.07
N ASN A 480 37.30 -6.46 30.31
CA ASN A 480 38.53 -5.87 30.83
C ASN A 480 38.29 -4.51 31.48
N GLN A 481 37.40 -3.68 30.91
CA GLN A 481 36.99 -2.38 31.47
C GLN A 481 36.18 -2.51 32.76
N ILE A 482 35.39 -3.56 32.91
CA ILE A 482 34.61 -3.85 34.13
C ILE A 482 35.52 -4.40 35.23
N THR A 483 36.51 -5.22 34.87
CA THR A 483 37.40 -5.89 35.82
C THR A 483 38.70 -5.14 36.07
N ASP A 484 38.88 -3.95 35.51
CA ASP A 484 40.09 -3.16 35.67
C ASP A 484 40.35 -2.86 37.16
N THR A 485 41.58 -3.14 37.60
CA THR A 485 42.03 -3.00 38.99
C THR A 485 43.01 -1.86 39.18
N GLN A 486 43.24 -1.01 38.16
CA GLN A 486 44.13 0.13 38.31
C GLN A 486 43.64 1.09 39.44
N PRO A 487 44.55 1.63 40.28
CA PRO A 487 44.20 2.45 41.43
C PRO A 487 43.41 3.72 41.08
N ASP A 488 43.71 4.32 39.92
CA ASP A 488 43.06 5.54 39.42
C ASP A 488 41.98 5.26 38.36
N GLY A 489 41.65 3.98 38.15
CA GLY A 489 40.72 3.54 37.11
C GLY A 489 39.25 3.48 37.57
N GLN A 490 38.32 3.70 36.64
CA GLN A 490 36.88 3.57 36.89
C GLN A 490 36.42 2.10 37.12
N GLY A 491 37.32 1.12 36.96
CA GLY A 491 37.02 -0.31 37.03
C GLY A 491 36.47 -0.77 38.39
N GLN A 492 36.98 -0.23 39.51
CA GLN A 492 36.45 -0.59 40.83
C GLN A 492 34.99 -0.14 41.04
N ALA A 493 34.62 1.03 40.50
CA ALA A 493 33.24 1.52 40.55
C ALA A 493 32.33 0.69 39.63
N ARG A 494 32.79 0.40 38.39
CA ARG A 494 32.06 -0.43 37.43
C ARG A 494 31.84 -1.84 37.96
N ARG A 495 32.84 -2.45 38.59
CA ARG A 495 32.73 -3.78 39.20
C ARG A 495 31.65 -3.85 40.27
N LYS A 496 31.47 -2.80 41.08
CA LYS A 496 30.38 -2.72 42.08
C LYS A 496 28.99 -2.64 41.45
N VAL A 497 28.87 -2.07 40.25
CA VAL A 497 27.60 -1.95 39.50
C VAL A 497 27.31 -3.22 38.69
N TRP A 498 28.35 -3.88 38.18
CA TRP A 498 28.21 -4.99 37.25
C TRP A 498 28.28 -6.36 37.89
N ILE A 499 29.10 -6.55 38.93
CA ILE A 499 29.34 -7.87 39.54
C ILE A 499 28.55 -8.02 40.84
N ASP A 500 27.89 -9.16 40.98
CA ASP A 500 27.22 -9.57 42.23
C ASP A 500 28.02 -10.72 42.87
N ASN A 501 28.76 -10.43 43.94
CA ASN A 501 29.57 -11.42 44.65
C ASN A 501 28.74 -12.28 45.64
N GLY A 502 27.45 -11.99 45.84
CA GLY A 502 26.60 -12.64 46.84
C GLY A 502 25.64 -13.70 46.28
N ARG A 503 25.63 -13.89 44.97
CA ARG A 503 24.67 -14.76 44.27
C ARG A 503 25.06 -16.25 44.31
N ARG A 504 24.15 -17.11 44.77
CA ARG A 504 24.32 -18.58 44.84
C ARG A 504 23.95 -19.31 43.55
N ASP A 505 23.38 -18.61 42.56
CA ASP A 505 22.94 -19.17 41.28
C ASP A 505 24.07 -19.27 40.23
N GLY A 506 25.30 -18.91 40.61
CA GLY A 506 26.48 -18.96 39.74
C GLY A 506 26.52 -17.88 38.65
N LYS A 507 25.59 -16.90 38.65
CA LYS A 507 25.57 -15.82 37.65
C LYS A 507 26.31 -14.60 38.18
N PRO A 508 27.45 -14.20 37.56
CA PRO A 508 28.31 -13.16 38.12
C PRO A 508 27.78 -11.73 37.93
N PHE A 509 26.80 -11.50 37.04
CA PHE A 509 26.35 -10.15 36.67
C PHE A 509 25.06 -9.71 37.38
N GLN A 510 24.98 -8.41 37.71
CA GLN A 510 23.78 -7.77 38.24
C GLN A 510 22.71 -7.61 37.15
N ALA A 511 21.47 -8.04 37.45
CA ALA A 511 20.37 -8.06 36.47
C ALA A 511 20.03 -6.66 35.91
N ARG A 512 20.06 -5.63 36.76
CA ARG A 512 19.79 -4.24 36.34
C ARG A 512 20.84 -3.70 35.36
N ALA A 513 22.11 -4.03 35.58
CA ALA A 513 23.20 -3.61 34.68
C ALA A 513 23.06 -4.26 33.30
N VAL A 514 22.75 -5.57 33.26
CA VAL A 514 22.51 -6.29 32.00
C VAL A 514 21.30 -5.73 31.26
N GLN A 515 20.20 -5.43 31.96
CA GLN A 515 19.01 -4.85 31.35
C GLN A 515 19.27 -3.46 30.76
N SER A 516 19.96 -2.59 31.51
CA SER A 516 20.32 -1.24 31.05
C SER A 516 21.26 -1.28 29.84
N TYR A 517 22.22 -2.21 29.83
CA TYR A 517 23.07 -2.45 28.67
C TYR A 517 22.28 -2.92 27.45
N GLY A 518 21.32 -3.85 27.65
CA GLY A 518 20.42 -4.31 26.59
C GLY A 518 19.58 -3.17 25.99
N GLN A 519 19.04 -2.28 26.83
CA GLN A 519 18.32 -1.09 26.37
C GLN A 519 19.22 -0.13 25.56
N THR A 520 20.44 0.10 26.03
CA THR A 520 21.43 0.94 25.34
C THR A 520 21.83 0.31 23.99
N PHE A 521 21.97 -1.01 23.95
CA PHE A 521 22.26 -1.76 22.73
C PHE A 521 21.11 -1.66 21.71
N ASN A 522 19.86 -1.80 22.15
CA ASN A 522 18.71 -1.58 21.29
C ASN A 522 18.66 -0.15 20.76
N GLY A 523 18.89 0.85 21.64
CA GLY A 523 18.99 2.25 21.25
C GLY A 523 20.05 2.49 20.18
N PHE A 524 21.26 1.93 20.36
CA PHE A 524 22.32 1.97 19.35
C PHE A 524 21.88 1.36 18.02
N MET A 525 21.28 0.17 18.05
CA MET A 525 20.81 -0.54 16.85
C MET A 525 19.73 0.25 16.09
N GLU A 526 18.81 0.92 16.80
CA GLU A 526 17.81 1.81 16.19
C GLU A 526 18.45 2.97 15.41
N ARG A 527 19.46 3.65 15.99
CA ARG A 527 20.14 4.78 15.32
C ARG A 527 20.96 4.28 14.13
N MET A 528 21.69 3.18 14.31
CA MET A 528 22.44 2.55 13.22
C MET A 528 21.53 2.13 12.08
N PHE A 529 20.35 1.59 12.38
CA PHE A 529 19.36 1.22 11.38
C PHE A 529 18.90 2.43 10.56
N MET A 530 18.54 3.53 11.21
CA MET A 530 18.15 4.76 10.52
C MET A 530 19.28 5.34 9.65
N LEU A 531 20.51 5.36 10.18
CA LEU A 531 21.69 5.84 9.45
C LEU A 531 21.97 4.97 8.21
N MET A 532 21.93 3.64 8.36
CA MET A 532 22.12 2.72 7.23
C MET A 532 21.05 2.92 6.15
N TYR A 533 19.79 3.13 6.55
CA TYR A 533 18.68 3.30 5.61
C TYR A 533 18.73 4.62 4.85
N MET A 534 19.07 5.72 5.53
CA MET A 534 19.05 7.06 4.94
C MET A 534 20.34 7.45 4.21
N MET A 535 21.50 6.89 4.60
CA MET A 535 22.81 7.25 4.05
C MET A 535 23.35 6.24 3.02
N SER A 536 22.64 5.15 2.79
CA SER A 536 23.02 4.12 1.80
C SER A 536 21.81 3.69 0.96
N GLN A 537 22.00 2.75 0.03
CA GLN A 537 20.85 2.13 -0.63
C GLN A 537 19.96 1.46 0.44
N PRO A 538 18.63 1.62 0.41
CA PRO A 538 17.74 0.99 1.39
C PRO A 538 17.98 -0.52 1.47
N ALA A 539 18.27 -1.03 2.67
CA ALA A 539 18.33 -2.47 2.90
C ALA A 539 16.91 -3.05 2.79
N ARG A 540 16.75 -4.21 2.16
CA ARG A 540 15.45 -4.92 2.07
C ARG A 540 15.21 -5.72 3.35
N ILE A 541 13.94 -6.01 3.66
CA ILE A 541 13.51 -6.68 4.92
C ILE A 541 14.39 -7.89 5.33
N PRO A 542 14.79 -8.83 4.44
CA PRO A 542 15.65 -9.96 4.82
C PRO A 542 17.11 -9.57 5.16
N GLU A 543 17.56 -8.43 4.65
CA GLU A 543 18.90 -7.85 4.90
C GLU A 543 18.92 -7.09 6.23
N MET A 544 17.77 -6.54 6.64
CA MET A 544 17.61 -5.78 7.89
C MET A 544 17.53 -6.68 9.13
N SER A 545 16.81 -7.81 9.04
CA SER A 545 16.62 -8.74 10.17
C SER A 545 17.75 -9.76 10.34
N GLY A 546 18.73 -9.79 9.43
CA GLY A 546 19.69 -10.87 9.30
C GLY A 546 21.12 -10.43 8.99
N ILE A 547 21.59 -9.32 9.58
CA ILE A 547 23.01 -8.93 9.50
C ILE A 547 23.86 -10.02 10.18
N ARG A 548 24.32 -10.97 9.37
CA ARG A 548 25.23 -12.04 9.78
C ARG A 548 26.66 -11.57 9.57
N HIS A 549 27.37 -11.35 10.68
CA HIS A 549 28.79 -11.03 10.65
C HIS A 549 29.69 -12.28 10.57
N GLN A 550 29.13 -13.45 10.85
CA GLN A 550 29.85 -14.73 10.94
C GLN A 550 29.03 -15.84 10.30
N ASN A 551 29.70 -16.83 9.70
CA ASN A 551 29.07 -17.98 9.09
C ASN A 551 28.35 -18.84 10.14
N THR A 552 27.14 -19.26 9.86
CA THR A 552 26.35 -20.18 10.69
C THR A 552 26.29 -21.56 10.04
N TRP A 553 25.67 -22.53 10.72
CA TRP A 553 25.46 -23.88 10.19
C TRP A 553 24.69 -23.90 8.85
N SER A 554 23.77 -22.94 8.65
CA SER A 554 22.84 -22.94 7.52
C SER A 554 23.11 -21.86 6.48
N LEU A 555 23.85 -20.80 6.83
CA LEU A 555 24.03 -19.62 6.00
C LEU A 555 25.42 -19.00 6.18
N VAL A 556 26.00 -18.53 5.08
CA VAL A 556 27.22 -17.73 5.07
C VAL A 556 26.90 -16.30 5.57
N ARG A 557 27.92 -15.62 6.11
CA ARG A 557 27.86 -14.22 6.52
C ARG A 557 27.48 -13.31 5.35
N VAL A 558 27.00 -12.11 5.69
CA VAL A 558 26.67 -11.06 4.72
C VAL A 558 27.55 -9.82 4.89
N LEU A 559 28.27 -9.68 5.99
CA LEU A 559 29.29 -8.62 6.17
C LEU A 559 30.64 -9.13 5.69
N PHE A 560 31.28 -8.36 4.82
CA PHE A 560 32.58 -8.66 4.26
C PHE A 560 33.47 -7.42 4.29
N TRP A 561 34.77 -7.61 4.37
CA TRP A 561 35.73 -6.56 4.11
C TRP A 561 36.22 -6.66 2.66
N LEU A 562 35.89 -5.68 1.82
CA LEU A 562 36.21 -5.69 0.39
C LEU A 562 36.81 -4.34 -0.01
N ASN A 563 37.94 -4.35 -0.73
CA ASN A 563 38.56 -3.15 -1.29
C ASN A 563 38.78 -2.01 -0.27
N LYS A 564 39.17 -2.37 0.96
CA LYS A 564 39.38 -1.43 2.09
C LYS A 564 38.11 -0.72 2.56
N HIS A 565 36.95 -1.33 2.31
CA HIS A 565 35.65 -0.91 2.81
C HIS A 565 34.90 -2.08 3.46
N LEU A 566 34.05 -1.77 4.43
CA LEU A 566 33.07 -2.73 4.95
C LEU A 566 31.91 -2.82 3.96
N GLY A 567 31.75 -3.98 3.35
CA GLY A 567 30.68 -4.30 2.42
C GLY A 567 29.59 -5.14 3.08
N LEU A 568 28.35 -4.91 2.67
CA LEU A 568 27.22 -5.78 2.98
C LEU A 568 26.77 -6.45 1.69
N ALA A 569 26.93 -7.76 1.60
CA ALA A 569 26.47 -8.54 0.45
C ALA A 569 24.93 -8.57 0.43
N ARG A 570 24.37 -8.10 -0.68
CA ARG A 570 22.93 -8.16 -0.96
C ARG A 570 22.68 -9.28 -1.95
N LEU A 571 21.79 -10.20 -1.60
CA LEU A 571 21.31 -11.21 -2.54
C LEU A 571 20.28 -10.54 -3.46
N TYR A 572 20.75 -9.93 -4.54
CA TYR A 572 19.90 -9.57 -5.65
C TYR A 572 19.38 -10.86 -6.28
N GLY A 573 18.06 -11.02 -6.33
CA GLY A 573 17.43 -12.14 -7.01
C GLY A 573 17.93 -12.22 -8.45
N GLY A 574 18.77 -13.21 -8.74
CA GLY A 574 19.16 -13.58 -10.09
C GLY A 574 20.44 -12.94 -10.66
N CYS A 575 21.50 -12.71 -9.88
CA CYS A 575 22.88 -12.81 -10.41
C CYS A 575 23.89 -12.75 -9.26
N GLY A 576 24.77 -13.75 -9.16
CA GLY A 576 25.87 -13.79 -8.19
C GLY A 576 27.00 -12.84 -8.57
N SER A 577 26.76 -11.53 -8.55
CA SER A 577 27.79 -10.51 -8.75
C SER A 577 27.83 -9.56 -7.55
N CYS A 578 28.88 -9.65 -6.74
CA CYS A 578 29.25 -8.64 -5.76
C CYS A 578 29.66 -7.36 -6.49
N THR A 579 28.79 -6.35 -6.55
CA THR A 579 29.15 -5.03 -7.07
C THR A 579 29.73 -4.18 -5.94
N GLY A 580 31.05 -3.97 -5.97
CA GLY A 580 31.69 -2.93 -5.16
C GLY A 580 31.39 -1.56 -5.77
N HIS A 581 30.77 -0.66 -5.02
CA HIS A 581 30.65 0.76 -5.40
C HIS A 581 31.66 1.58 -4.60
N SER A 582 32.59 2.22 -5.32
CA SER A 582 33.50 3.23 -4.78
C SER A 582 32.73 4.53 -4.60
N LEU A 583 32.54 4.97 -3.36
CA LEU A 583 32.12 6.34 -3.06
C LEU A 583 33.38 7.22 -2.99
N ARG A 584 33.73 7.85 -4.11
CA ARG A 584 34.53 9.09 -4.10
C ARG A 584 33.57 10.26 -3.90
N THR A 585 33.38 10.70 -2.66
CA THR A 585 32.94 12.07 -2.39
C THR A 585 34.16 12.98 -2.38
N THR A 586 34.53 13.50 -3.56
CA THR A 586 35.41 14.68 -3.67
C THR A 586 34.55 15.92 -3.78
N PHE A 587 34.57 16.75 -2.74
CA PHE A 587 34.16 18.16 -2.83
C PHE A 587 35.07 18.89 -3.84
N PRO A 588 34.55 19.79 -4.69
CA PRO A 588 35.40 20.57 -5.59
C PRO A 588 36.15 21.64 -4.78
N GLN A 589 37.48 21.64 -4.88
CA GLN A 589 38.28 22.84 -4.64
C GLN A 589 38.15 23.75 -5.86
N ASP A 590 37.86 25.03 -5.61
CA ASP A 590 37.91 26.11 -6.60
C ASP A 590 39.30 26.18 -7.27
N ASN A 591 39.31 26.27 -8.59
CA ASN A 591 40.23 27.14 -9.32
C ASN A 591 39.79 27.33 -10.78
N ASN A 592 39.49 28.60 -11.09
CA ASN A 592 39.44 29.30 -12.38
C ASN A 592 39.79 28.53 -13.67
N GLY A 593 38.94 28.69 -14.69
CA GLY A 593 39.36 28.53 -16.09
C GLY A 593 38.22 28.25 -17.08
N ASP A 594 37.61 29.32 -17.58
CA ASP A 594 36.95 29.49 -18.89
C ASP A 594 35.79 28.56 -19.33
N TRP A 595 34.64 29.21 -19.49
CA TRP A 595 33.46 28.77 -20.22
C TRP A 595 33.76 28.68 -21.73
N VAL A 596 33.59 27.49 -22.34
CA VAL A 596 33.25 27.38 -23.75
C VAL A 596 32.11 26.39 -23.94
N GLU A 597 30.94 26.98 -24.17
CA GLU A 597 29.74 26.36 -24.71
C GLU A 597 30.03 25.81 -26.11
N ASN A 598 29.77 24.51 -26.37
CA ASN A 598 29.69 24.06 -27.75
C ASN A 598 28.61 23.00 -27.97
N ARG A 599 27.66 23.40 -28.82
CA ARG A 599 26.44 22.70 -29.22
C ARG A 599 26.78 21.42 -29.96
N ARG A 600 26.10 20.31 -29.63
CA ARG A 600 26.07 19.12 -30.46
C ARG A 600 25.07 19.33 -31.61
N THR A 601 25.58 19.47 -32.82
CA THR A 601 24.83 19.14 -34.05
C THR A 601 24.84 17.62 -34.28
N PRO A 602 23.77 17.05 -34.87
CA PRO A 602 23.63 15.61 -35.08
C PRO A 602 24.32 15.17 -36.37
N THR A 603 25.00 14.03 -36.34
CA THR A 603 25.50 13.35 -37.55
C THR A 603 24.43 12.43 -38.14
N PRO A 604 24.28 12.39 -39.48
CA PRO A 604 23.31 11.55 -40.18
C PRO A 604 23.88 10.18 -40.58
N SER A 605 22.93 9.31 -40.98
CA SER A 605 23.01 7.95 -41.55
C SER A 605 23.40 6.82 -40.61
#